data_AF-A0A7K2VW37-F1
#
_entry.id   AF-A0A7K2VW37-F1
#
_cell.length_a   1.000
_cell.length_b   1.000
_cell.length_c   1.000
_cell.angle_alpha   90.00
_cell.angle_beta   90.00
_cell.angle_gamma   90.00
#
_symmetry.space_group_name_H-M   'P 1'
#
loop_
_entity.id
_entity.type
_entity.pdbx_description
1 polymer ?
#
loop_
_entity_poly.entity_id
_entity_poly.type
_entity_poly.pdbx_seq_one_letter_code
_entity_poly.pdbx_strand_id
1 'polypeptide(L)'
;MTQLSRAARGVITAVAALLTVTAASATARATPEPKAPKDFVALSTVDPTIIQEMRYFTPHNFVGERIDGYRQPICVLTRPAA
;
A
#
# COMPACT_ATOMS: atom_id res chain seq x y z
N MET A 1 46.00 -17.47 -23.84
CA MET A 1 44.93 -17.71 -22.83
C MET A 1 44.07 -16.46 -22.55
N THR A 2 43.95 -15.51 -23.50
CA THR A 2 43.24 -14.22 -23.30
C THR A 2 41.99 -14.04 -24.18
N GLN A 3 41.77 -14.93 -25.16
CA GLN A 3 40.59 -14.90 -26.04
C GLN A 3 39.37 -15.57 -25.40
N LEU A 4 39.57 -16.65 -24.62
CA LEU A 4 38.49 -17.35 -23.91
C LEU A 4 37.76 -16.45 -22.89
N SER A 5 38.47 -15.51 -22.28
CA SER A 5 37.92 -14.57 -21.29
C SER A 5 37.08 -13.46 -21.91
N ARG A 6 37.23 -13.18 -23.21
CA ARG A 6 36.38 -12.23 -23.94
C ARG A 6 35.05 -12.87 -24.37
N ALA A 7 35.08 -14.10 -24.86
CA ALA A 7 33.88 -14.85 -25.23
C ALA A 7 32.98 -15.12 -24.01
N ALA A 8 33.56 -15.50 -22.87
CA ALA A 8 32.82 -15.71 -21.63
C ALA A 8 32.12 -14.43 -21.13
N ARG A 9 32.76 -13.25 -21.25
CA ARG A 9 32.15 -11.96 -20.90
C ARG A 9 31.00 -11.58 -21.83
N GLY A 10 31.10 -11.89 -23.13
CA GLY A 10 30.03 -11.64 -24.11
C GLY A 10 28.79 -12.51 -23.89
N VAL A 11 28.98 -13.76 -23.46
CA VAL A 11 27.87 -14.66 -23.11
C VAL A 11 27.18 -14.20 -21.83
N ILE A 12 27.94 -13.79 -20.81
CA ILE A 12 27.39 -13.26 -19.55
C ILE A 12 26.57 -11.99 -19.79
N THR A 13 27.05 -11.06 -20.62
CA THR A 13 26.29 -9.84 -20.96
C THR A 13 25.04 -10.14 -21.76
N ALA A 14 25.08 -11.10 -22.69
CA ALA A 14 23.90 -11.50 -23.46
C ALA A 14 22.83 -12.19 -22.61
N VAL A 15 23.24 -13.07 -21.68
CA VAL A 15 22.31 -13.73 -20.75
C VAL A 15 21.71 -12.73 -19.76
N ALA A 16 22.51 -11.79 -19.24
CA ALA A 16 22.00 -10.71 -18.39
C ALA A 16 21.00 -9.81 -19.13
N ALA A 17 21.25 -9.50 -20.42
CA ALA A 17 20.32 -8.75 -21.25
C ALA A 17 19.03 -9.52 -21.59
N LEU A 18 19.09 -10.85 -21.66
CA LEU A 18 17.90 -11.68 -21.90
C LEU A 18 17.03 -11.82 -20.64
N LEU A 19 17.65 -11.88 -19.45
CA LEU A 19 16.97 -11.92 -18.15
C LEU A 19 16.23 -10.60 -17.82
N THR A 20 16.70 -9.45 -18.32
CA THR A 20 16.01 -8.17 -18.12
C THR A 20 14.79 -7.98 -19.02
N VAL A 21 14.70 -8.71 -20.15
CA VAL A 21 13.60 -8.58 -21.12
C VAL A 21 12.37 -9.43 -20.73
N THR A 22 12.54 -10.50 -19.96
CA THR A 22 11.42 -11.37 -19.55
C THR A 22 10.68 -10.89 -18.28
N ALA A 23 11.16 -9.83 -17.62
CA ALA A 23 10.47 -9.19 -16.50
C ALA A 23 9.40 -8.19 -16.99
N ALA A 24 8.67 -8.53 -18.05
CA ALA A 24 7.53 -7.77 -18.51
C ALA A 24 6.59 -7.57 -17.32
N SER A 25 6.46 -6.30 -16.93
CA SER A 25 5.84 -5.85 -15.71
C SER A 25 4.44 -6.43 -15.59
N ALA A 26 4.22 -7.30 -14.59
CA ALA A 26 2.88 -7.64 -14.17
C ALA A 26 2.20 -6.33 -13.75
N THR A 27 1.26 -5.83 -14.54
CA THR A 27 0.43 -4.68 -14.15
C THR A 27 -0.30 -5.04 -12.86
N ALA A 28 0.11 -4.43 -11.75
CA ALA A 28 -0.61 -4.54 -10.49
C ALA A 28 -2.04 -4.01 -10.70
N ARG A 29 -3.03 -4.91 -10.68
CA ARG A 29 -4.44 -4.54 -10.61
C ARG A 29 -4.82 -4.42 -9.16
N ALA A 30 -5.02 -3.18 -8.69
CA ALA A 30 -5.69 -2.93 -7.43
C ALA A 30 -7.20 -3.07 -7.65
N THR A 31 -7.85 -3.96 -6.90
CA THR A 31 -9.30 -3.89 -6.72
C THR A 31 -9.61 -2.66 -5.89
N PRO A 32 -10.51 -1.76 -6.34
CA PRO A 32 -10.92 -0.60 -5.54
C PRO A 32 -11.48 -1.08 -4.20
N GLU A 33 -11.01 -0.50 -3.10
CA GLU A 33 -11.64 -0.76 -1.81
C GLU A 33 -13.09 -0.24 -1.83
N PRO A 34 -14.00 -0.88 -1.09
CA PRO A 34 -15.37 -0.39 -0.96
C PRO A 34 -15.39 1.09 -0.55
N LYS A 35 -16.04 1.92 -1.36
CA LYS A 35 -16.23 3.33 -1.02
C LYS A 35 -17.27 3.45 0.07
N ALA A 36 -17.02 4.31 1.06
CA ALA A 36 -18.00 4.65 2.08
C ALA A 36 -19.30 5.18 1.43
N PRO A 37 -20.48 4.98 2.07
CA PRO A 37 -21.72 5.59 1.60
C PRO A 37 -21.58 7.11 1.49
N LYS A 38 -22.38 7.73 0.61
CA LYS A 38 -22.23 9.15 0.24
C LYS A 38 -22.25 10.14 1.42
N ASP A 39 -22.96 9.78 2.48
CA ASP A 39 -23.14 10.64 3.64
C ASP A 39 -21.99 10.56 4.65
N PHE A 40 -21.04 9.65 4.46
CA PHE A 40 -19.86 9.51 5.31
C PHE A 40 -18.64 10.22 4.73
N VAL A 41 -17.87 10.83 5.62
CA VAL A 41 -16.63 11.54 5.32
C VAL A 41 -15.54 11.14 6.29
N ALA A 42 -14.28 11.20 5.85
CA ALA A 42 -13.15 11.15 6.76
C ALA A 42 -12.97 12.54 7.39
N LEU A 43 -12.93 12.64 8.71
CA LEU A 43 -12.85 13.92 9.42
C LEU A 43 -11.66 14.78 8.96
N SER A 44 -10.52 14.16 8.66
CA SER A 44 -9.32 14.86 8.17
C SER A 44 -9.50 15.54 6.81
N THR A 45 -10.49 15.13 6.02
CA THR A 45 -10.83 15.78 4.75
C THR A 45 -11.74 16.99 4.93
N VAL A 46 -12.42 17.10 6.07
CA VAL A 46 -13.26 18.23 6.44
C VAL A 46 -12.43 19.26 7.20
N ASP A 47 -11.67 18.81 8.21
CA ASP A 47 -10.74 19.64 8.97
C ASP A 47 -9.45 18.85 9.28
N PRO A 48 -8.34 19.16 8.58
CA PRO A 48 -7.05 18.50 8.80
C PRO A 48 -6.34 18.97 10.08
N THR A 49 -6.85 19.98 10.78
CA THR A 49 -6.23 20.51 12.01
C THR A 49 -6.62 19.70 13.26
N ILE A 50 -7.68 18.89 13.15
CA ILE A 50 -8.16 18.05 14.25
C ILE A 50 -7.24 16.84 14.44
N ILE A 51 -6.66 16.72 15.64
CA ILE A 51 -5.86 15.57 16.05
C ILE A 51 -6.79 14.38 16.35
N GLN A 52 -6.52 13.23 15.73
CA GLN A 52 -7.34 12.02 15.84
C GLN A 52 -6.60 10.89 16.55
N GLU A 53 -7.14 10.40 17.67
CA GLU A 53 -6.68 9.19 18.37
C GLU A 53 -7.66 8.04 18.18
N MET A 54 -7.46 7.22 17.14
CA MET A 54 -8.35 6.11 16.83
C MET A 54 -8.06 4.89 17.72
N ARG A 55 -8.50 4.93 18.98
CA ARG A 55 -8.20 3.92 20.01
C ARG A 55 -8.65 2.50 19.68
N TYR A 56 -9.73 2.35 18.92
CA TYR A 56 -10.24 1.03 18.52
C TYR A 56 -9.43 0.37 17.40
N PHE A 57 -8.52 1.11 16.73
CA PHE A 57 -7.58 0.53 15.78
C PHE A 57 -6.38 -0.16 16.46
N THR A 58 -6.04 0.22 17.69
CA THR A 58 -4.85 -0.27 18.42
C THR A 58 -5.26 -1.04 19.67
N PRO A 59 -4.33 -1.75 20.34
CA PRO A 59 -4.55 -2.31 21.68
C PRO A 59 -4.84 -1.28 22.78
N HIS A 60 -4.67 0.03 22.51
CA HIS A 60 -4.89 1.09 23.49
C HIS A 60 -6.39 1.42 23.65
N ASN A 61 -7.16 0.42 24.06
CA ASN A 61 -8.56 0.53 24.42
C ASN A 61 -8.89 -0.51 25.51
N PHE A 62 -10.13 -0.53 26.00
CA PHE A 62 -10.53 -1.37 27.13
C PHE A 62 -10.43 -2.89 26.87
N VAL A 63 -10.51 -3.32 25.61
CA VAL A 63 -10.43 -4.75 25.23
C VAL A 63 -8.98 -5.22 25.15
N GLY A 64 -8.01 -4.31 25.02
CA GLY A 64 -6.58 -4.65 24.93
C GLY A 64 -6.15 -5.19 23.57
N GLU A 65 -7.02 -5.15 22.56
CA GLU A 65 -6.73 -5.51 21.17
C GLU A 65 -7.54 -4.63 20.20
N ARG A 66 -7.21 -4.68 18.90
CA ARG A 66 -7.95 -3.95 17.87
C ARG A 66 -9.39 -4.47 17.79
N ILE A 67 -10.37 -3.57 17.82
CA ILE A 67 -11.78 -3.91 17.71
C ILE A 67 -12.11 -4.33 16.28
N ASP A 68 -12.94 -5.37 16.15
CA ASP A 68 -13.45 -5.82 14.85
C ASP A 68 -14.12 -4.69 14.06
N GLY A 69 -13.86 -4.65 12.75
CA GLY A 69 -14.36 -3.60 11.86
C GLY A 69 -13.49 -2.33 11.79
N TYR A 70 -12.69 -2.03 12.81
CA TYR A 70 -11.75 -0.89 12.80
C TYR A 70 -10.45 -1.25 12.08
N ARG A 71 -10.51 -1.38 10.74
CA ARG A 71 -9.38 -1.84 9.91
C ARG A 71 -8.32 -0.78 9.61
N GLN A 72 -8.66 0.49 9.79
CA GLN A 72 -7.80 1.64 9.51
C GLN A 72 -7.97 2.70 10.61
N PRO A 73 -6.93 3.50 10.93
CA PRO A 73 -7.02 4.57 11.92
C PRO A 73 -7.63 5.85 11.31
N ILE A 74 -8.88 5.77 10.84
CA ILE A 74 -9.60 6.91 10.21
C ILE A 74 -10.88 7.22 10.99
N CYS A 75 -11.07 8.48 11.39
CA CYS A 75 -12.35 8.93 11.95
C CYS A 75 -13.36 9.14 10.81
N VAL A 76 -14.33 8.21 10.71
CA VAL A 76 -15.41 8.27 9.71
C VAL A 76 -16.68 8.76 10.40
N LEU A 77 -17.22 9.88 9.93
CA LEU A 77 -18.42 10.52 10.48
C LEU A 77 -19.44 10.77 9.37
N THR A 78 -20.70 10.97 9.74
CA THR A 78 -21.66 11.57 8.81
C THR A 78 -21.30 13.02 8.56
N ARG A 79 -21.59 13.54 7.36
CA ARG A 79 -21.27 14.93 7.01
C ARG A 79 -21.79 15.99 7.99
N PRO A 80 -22.99 15.86 8.61
CA PRO A 80 -23.45 16.83 9.61
C PRO A 80 -22.72 16.76 10.95
N ALA A 81 -22.04 15.65 11.26
CA ALA A 81 -21.29 15.45 12.50
C ALA A 81 -19.80 15.82 12.36
N ALA A 82 -19.28 15.85 11.13
CA ALA A 82 -17.93 16.29 10.79
C ALA A 82 -17.87 17.81 10.67
#